data_AF-A0A5J5K8D4-F1
#
_entry.id   AF-A0A5J5K8D4-F1
#
_cell.length_a   1.000
_cell.length_b   1.000
_cell.length_c   1.000
_cell.angle_alpha   90.00
_cell.angle_beta   90.00
_cell.angle_gamma   90.00
#
_symmetry.space_group_name_H-M   'P 1'
#
loop_
_entity.id
_entity.type
_entity.pdbx_description
1 polymer ?
#
loop_
_entity_poly.entity_id
_entity_poly.type
_entity_poly.pdbx_seq_one_letter_code
_entity_poly.pdbx_strand_id
1 'polypeptide(L)'
;MSQLSLLGDPGLPRPHAARPIVRRLRGGGVSVVCPYGHLIWHVRAGEWAGSTYQARLGDPAYTVTCDGPVPVEVWWREQCR
;
A
#
# COMPACT_ATOMS: atom_id res chain seq x y z
N MET A 1 -9.70 23.74 31.45
CA MET A 1 -9.75 23.19 30.09
C MET A 1 -8.33 22.79 29.73
N SER A 2 -8.02 21.49 29.85
CA SER A 2 -6.65 21.00 29.72
C SER A 2 -6.23 20.92 28.26
N GLN A 3 -5.16 21.63 27.95
CA GLN A 3 -4.41 21.59 26.71
C GLN A 3 -3.71 20.22 26.59
N LEU A 4 -4.27 19.33 25.76
CA LEU A 4 -3.66 18.04 25.43
C LEU A 4 -2.71 18.21 24.25
N SER A 5 -1.44 18.34 24.61
CA SER A 5 -0.21 17.89 23.95
C SER A 5 -0.28 17.41 22.50
N LEU A 6 0.51 18.09 21.68
CA LEU A 6 1.05 17.71 20.37
C LEU A 6 1.81 16.36 20.42
N LEU A 7 1.10 15.24 20.40
CA LEU A 7 1.61 13.97 19.90
C LEU A 7 0.72 13.60 18.71
N GLY A 8 1.31 13.63 17.51
CA GLY A 8 0.61 13.56 16.24
C GLY A 8 -0.51 12.52 16.24
N ASP A 9 -1.72 13.00 15.96
CA ASP A 9 -2.84 12.16 15.58
C ASP A 9 -2.35 11.21 14.46
N PRO A 10 -2.39 9.88 14.63
CA PRO A 10 -1.92 8.95 13.60
C PRO A 10 -2.79 9.00 12.34
N GLY A 11 -3.82 9.87 12.33
CA GLY A 11 -4.24 10.69 11.20
C GLY A 11 -4.14 9.94 9.89
N LEU A 12 -5.25 9.30 9.50
CA LEU A 12 -5.49 8.59 8.24
C LEU A 12 -4.39 8.92 7.22
N PRO A 13 -3.48 7.98 6.91
CA PRO A 13 -2.26 8.30 6.18
C PRO A 13 -2.62 9.01 4.88
N ARG A 14 -2.19 10.27 4.79
CA ARG A 14 -2.45 11.16 3.66
C ARG A 14 -1.82 10.58 2.39
N PRO A 15 -2.24 11.06 1.20
CA PRO A 15 -1.51 10.79 -0.02
C PRO A 15 -0.01 11.01 0.15
N HIS A 16 0.80 10.02 -0.19
CA HIS A 16 2.25 10.06 -0.04
C HIS A 16 2.96 9.35 -1.19
N ALA A 17 4.12 9.88 -1.56
CA ALA A 17 5.07 9.20 -2.43
C ALA A 17 6.22 8.68 -1.57
N ALA A 18 6.45 7.38 -1.59
CA ALA A 18 7.52 6.78 -0.81
C ALA A 18 8.08 5.54 -1.49
N ARG A 19 9.29 5.15 -1.08
CA ARG A 19 9.89 3.90 -1.52
C ARG A 19 9.01 2.74 -1.05
N PRO A 20 8.54 1.87 -1.96
CA PRO A 20 7.73 0.73 -1.57
C PRO A 20 8.54 -0.34 -0.83
N ILE A 21 7.84 -1.16 -0.07
CA ILE A 21 8.36 -2.38 0.53
C ILE A 21 7.84 -3.55 -0.30
N VAL A 22 8.76 -4.43 -0.72
CA VAL A 22 8.44 -5.63 -1.49
C VAL A 22 8.40 -6.82 -0.55
N ARG A 23 7.26 -7.52 -0.47
CA ARG A 23 7.07 -8.71 0.36
C ARG A 23 6.79 -9.92 -0.51
N ARG A 24 7.65 -10.94 -0.41
CA ARG A 24 7.39 -12.26 -1.02
C ARG A 24 6.36 -13.02 -0.18
N LEU A 25 5.40 -13.64 -0.86
CA LEU A 25 4.34 -14.43 -0.25
C LEU A 25 4.68 -15.91 -0.30
N ARG A 26 4.13 -16.69 0.65
CA ARG A 26 4.37 -18.15 0.72
C ARG A 26 3.90 -18.92 -0.52
N GLY A 27 3.05 -18.33 -1.37
CA GLY A 27 2.61 -18.89 -2.65
C GLY A 27 3.38 -18.39 -3.89
N GLY A 28 4.54 -17.75 -3.70
CA GLY A 28 5.43 -17.29 -4.78
C GLY A 28 5.09 -15.89 -5.34
N GLY A 29 3.90 -15.36 -5.05
CA GLY A 29 3.54 -13.98 -5.42
C GLY A 29 4.30 -12.93 -4.61
N VAL A 30 4.15 -11.68 -5.02
CA VAL A 30 4.79 -10.52 -4.40
C VAL A 30 3.74 -9.45 -4.12
N SER A 31 3.69 -8.97 -2.88
CA SER A 31 2.95 -7.76 -2.53
C SER A 31 3.91 -6.57 -2.47
N VAL A 32 3.53 -5.50 -3.15
CA VAL A 32 4.20 -4.21 -3.08
C VAL A 32 3.34 -3.32 -2.19
N VAL A 33 3.89 -2.90 -1.05
CA VAL A 33 3.18 -2.11 -0.05
C VAL A 33 3.88 -0.77 0.19
N CYS A 34 3.13 0.26 0.55
CA CYS A 34 3.75 1.50 1.03
C CYS A 34 4.35 1.30 2.44
N PRO A 35 5.20 2.22 2.93
CA PRO A 35 5.78 2.13 4.27
C PRO A 35 4.75 2.08 5.41
N TYR A 36 3.54 2.58 5.18
CA TYR A 36 2.43 2.56 6.14
C TYR A 36 1.58 1.29 6.05
N GLY A 37 1.90 0.36 5.14
CA GLY A 37 1.28 -0.97 5.07
C GLY A 37 0.11 -1.11 4.09
N HIS A 38 -0.26 -0.07 3.34
CA HIS A 38 -1.28 -0.20 2.30
C HIS A 38 -0.75 -0.99 1.11
N LEU A 39 -1.59 -1.88 0.58
CA LEU A 39 -1.31 -2.61 -0.63
C LEU A 39 -1.39 -1.67 -1.84
N ILE A 40 -0.32 -1.64 -2.63
CA ILE A 40 -0.26 -0.91 -3.90
C ILE A 40 -0.54 -1.89 -5.03
N TRP A 41 0.25 -2.96 -5.09
CA TRP A 41 0.08 -4.02 -6.09
C TRP A 41 0.26 -5.40 -5.50
N HIS A 42 -0.45 -6.34 -6.09
CA HIS A 42 -0.21 -7.76 -5.91
C HIS A 42 0.18 -8.37 -7.25
N VAL A 43 1.41 -8.90 -7.33
CA VAL A 43 1.94 -9.55 -8.53
C VAL A 43 1.95 -11.05 -8.30
N ARG A 44 1.39 -11.82 -9.23
CA ARG A 44 1.34 -13.28 -9.11
C ARG A 44 2.73 -13.89 -9.31
N ALA A 45 2.92 -15.11 -8.80
CA ALA A 45 4.23 -15.76 -8.78
C ALA A 45 4.90 -15.85 -10.16
N GLY A 46 4.15 -16.23 -11.19
CA GLY A 46 4.66 -16.36 -12.57
C GLY A 46 4.84 -15.03 -13.30
N GLU A 47 4.38 -13.92 -12.73
CA GLU A 47 4.40 -12.59 -13.34
C GLU A 47 5.46 -11.68 -12.74
N TRP A 48 6.15 -12.10 -11.67
CA TRP A 48 7.16 -11.28 -11.02
C TRP A 48 8.51 -11.32 -11.73
N ALA A 49 9.04 -12.53 -11.97
CA ALA A 49 10.39 -12.70 -12.51
C ALA A 49 10.51 -12.15 -13.94
N GLY A 50 11.46 -11.25 -14.17
CA GLY A 50 11.70 -10.61 -15.48
C GLY A 50 10.67 -9.53 -15.84
N SER A 51 9.77 -9.17 -14.92
CA SER A 51 8.75 -8.14 -15.16
C SER A 51 9.30 -6.73 -15.08
N THR A 52 8.60 -5.79 -15.71
CA THR A 52 8.84 -4.36 -15.56
C THR A 52 8.64 -3.89 -14.12
N TYR A 53 7.77 -4.53 -13.34
CA TYR A 53 7.63 -4.27 -11.90
C TYR A 53 8.91 -4.58 -11.14
N GLN A 54 9.49 -5.76 -11.37
CA GLN A 54 10.74 -6.16 -10.72
C GLN A 54 11.88 -5.21 -11.09
N ALA A 55 11.98 -4.80 -12.35
CA ALA A 55 13.01 -3.85 -12.80
C ALA A 55 12.86 -2.48 -12.10
N ARG A 56 11.66 -1.91 -12.08
CA ARG A 56 11.37 -0.63 -11.40
C ARG A 56 11.65 -0.69 -9.90
N LEU A 57 11.25 -1.78 -9.24
CA LEU A 57 11.43 -1.95 -7.79
C LEU A 57 12.89 -2.25 -7.41
N GLY A 58 13.75 -2.57 -8.37
CA GLY A 58 15.20 -2.65 -8.19
C GLY A 58 15.89 -1.29 -8.16
N ASP A 59 15.27 -0.24 -8.72
CA ASP A 59 15.81 1.13 -8.67
C ASP A 59 15.61 1.72 -7.27
N PRO A 60 16.70 2.10 -6.55
CA PRO A 60 16.60 2.68 -5.21
C PRO A 60 15.89 4.04 -5.17
N ALA A 61 15.84 4.76 -6.28
CA ALA A 61 15.13 6.05 -6.40
C ALA A 61 13.63 5.88 -6.70
N TYR A 62 13.18 4.67 -7.00
CA TYR A 62 11.78 4.42 -7.35
C TYR A 62 10.84 4.62 -6.15
N THR A 63 9.80 5.43 -6.37
CA THR A 63 8.73 5.69 -5.39
C THR A 63 7.38 5.31 -5.95
N VAL A 64 6.49 4.85 -5.07
CA VAL A 64 5.06 4.65 -5.38
C VAL A 64 4.24 5.72 -4.71
N THR A 65 3.19 6.17 -5.40
CA THR A 65 2.16 7.04 -4.81
C THR A 65 1.09 6.16 -4.17
N CYS A 66 0.78 6.45 -2.92
CA CYS A 66 -0.30 5.81 -2.17
C CYS A 66 -1.26 6.91 -1.73
N ASP A 67 -2.52 6.82 -2.12
CA ASP A 67 -3.55 7.81 -1.78
C ASP A 67 -4.06 7.68 -0.34
N GLY A 68 -3.54 6.69 0.41
CA GLY A 68 -4.01 6.35 1.75
C GLY A 68 -5.20 5.40 1.73
N PRO A 69 -5.87 5.22 2.89
CA PRO A 69 -7.12 4.50 2.96
C PRO A 69 -8.17 5.26 2.15
N VAL A 70 -8.60 4.68 1.03
CA VAL A 70 -9.82 5.13 0.36
C VAL A 70 -10.96 4.87 1.34
N PRO A 71 -11.80 5.86 1.68
CA PRO A 71 -13.03 5.61 2.41
C PRO A 71 -13.85 4.64 1.55
N VAL A 72 -13.89 3.38 1.93
CA VAL A 72 -14.83 2.44 1.34
C VAL A 72 -16.18 2.89 1.88
N GLU A 73 -16.95 3.65 1.09
CA GLU A 73 -18.39 3.64 1.26
C GLU A 73 -18.81 2.19 1.14
N VAL A 74 -19.12 1.59 2.29
CA VAL A 74 -19.60 0.21 2.37
C VAL A 74 -20.99 0.15 1.75
N TRP A 75 -21.05 0.03 0.43
CA TRP A 75 -22.24 -0.36 -0.34
C TRP A 75 -22.57 -1.86 -0.16
N TRP A 76 -22.23 -2.45 1.00
CA TRP A 76 -22.37 -3.89 1.26
C TRP A 76 -23.74 -4.30 1.82
N ARG A 77 -24.73 -3.39 1.91
CA ARG A 77 -26.05 -3.72 2.48
C ARG A 77 -27.14 -4.13 1.48
N GLU A 78 -26.92 -4.11 0.16
CA GLU A 78 -28.03 -4.30 -0.78
C GLU A 78 -27.88 -5.43 -1.83
N GLN A 79 -26.81 -6.25 -1.79
CA GLN A 79 -26.63 -7.35 -2.76
C GLN A 79 -26.84 -8.76 -2.22
N CYS A 80 -27.45 -8.92 -1.04
CA CYS A 80 -28.01 -10.19 -0.62
C CYS A 80 -29.52 -10.19 -0.81
N ARG A 81 -29.99 -10.37 -2.05
CA ARG A 81 -31.34 -10.86 -2.34
C ARG A 81 -31.32 -11.79 -3.53
#